data_AF-A0A5C3QS37-F1
#
_entry.id   AF-A0A5C3QS37-F1
#
_cell.length_a   1.000
_cell.length_b   1.000
_cell.length_c   1.000
_cell.angle_alpha   90.00
_cell.angle_beta   90.00
_cell.angle_gamma   90.00
#
_symmetry.space_group_name_H-M   'P 1'
#
loop_
_entity.id
_entity.type
_entity.pdbx_description
1 polymer ?
#
loop_
_entity_poly.entity_id
_entity_poly.type
_entity_poly.pdbx_seq_one_letter_code
_entity_poly.pdbx_strand_id
1 'polypeptide(L)'
;MPSVNFDDGSADLSLSWSEDSTMYPTEHKRVSQLPPGAATPGTAQTGARHELPSNLQLSADELMSVWGKVGVHLYTASSTLYENSKKMLVGDGTYNGFIRSAMREVPNALVVDTPADTYGYLVYHQNGASVQKRASEIMPGDIVFLADAKFKGHKGLQAYSQHVGTGVGGSVLGIVSEFEPKKSKVKVYQANQHVGQQTVESVSYRLDDLKTGVFKVFRVLEA
;
A
#
# COMPACT_ATOMS: atom_id res chain seq x y z
N MET A 1 -50.93 54.33 18.18
CA MET A 1 -50.60 55.01 16.90
C MET A 1 -49.44 55.95 17.15
N PRO A 2 -48.37 55.96 16.32
CA PRO A 2 -47.84 54.87 15.46
C PRO A 2 -46.97 53.90 16.31
N SER A 3 -46.23 52.86 15.87
CA SER A 3 -46.23 51.98 14.67
C SER A 3 -45.71 52.45 13.29
N VAL A 4 -44.37 52.37 13.09
CA VAL A 4 -43.61 52.17 11.82
C VAL A 4 -42.13 51.86 12.18
N ASN A 5 -41.27 51.12 11.45
CA ASN A 5 -41.41 50.16 10.34
C ASN A 5 -40.15 49.26 10.34
N PHE A 6 -40.26 47.99 9.93
CA PHE A 6 -39.14 47.22 9.36
C PHE A 6 -39.43 47.01 7.88
N ASP A 7 -38.42 47.22 7.04
CA ASP A 7 -38.50 47.16 5.59
C ASP A 7 -38.32 45.72 5.10
N ASP A 8 -39.28 45.21 4.32
CA ASP A 8 -39.25 43.87 3.73
C ASP A 8 -39.03 43.98 2.22
N GLY A 9 -37.83 43.59 1.78
CA GLY A 9 -37.36 43.74 0.39
C GLY A 9 -37.82 42.58 -0.49
N SER A 10 -38.89 42.81 -1.24
CA SER A 10 -39.51 41.85 -2.16
C SER A 10 -38.60 41.38 -3.30
N ALA A 11 -38.72 40.09 -3.64
CA ALA A 11 -38.29 39.54 -4.93
C ALA A 11 -39.21 38.37 -5.35
N ASP A 12 -40.35 38.70 -5.94
CA ASP A 12 -41.22 37.76 -6.66
C ASP A 12 -40.61 37.49 -8.06
N LEU A 13 -40.40 36.22 -8.39
CA LEU A 13 -40.15 35.77 -9.77
C LEU A 13 -40.99 34.53 -10.09
N SER A 14 -42.31 34.75 -10.11
CA SER A 14 -43.27 33.92 -10.80
C SER A 14 -43.08 33.95 -12.32
N LEU A 15 -42.64 32.84 -12.92
CA LEU A 15 -42.87 32.56 -14.34
C LEU A 15 -43.28 31.10 -14.55
N SER A 16 -44.59 30.92 -14.69
CA SER A 16 -45.26 29.69 -15.13
C SER A 16 -45.04 29.47 -16.63
N TRP A 17 -44.75 28.22 -17.02
CA TRP A 17 -45.06 27.70 -18.35
C TRP A 17 -45.63 26.28 -18.21
N SER A 18 -46.79 26.05 -18.82
CA SER A 18 -47.68 24.91 -18.54
C SER A 18 -47.49 23.70 -19.45
N GLU A 19 -48.12 22.59 -19.04
CA GLU A 19 -48.29 21.33 -19.76
C GLU A 19 -48.98 21.46 -21.13
N ASP A 20 -48.61 20.57 -22.07
CA ASP A 20 -49.51 19.79 -22.94
C ASP A 20 -48.65 18.73 -23.69
N SER A 21 -49.05 17.51 -24.08
CA SER A 21 -49.95 16.45 -23.62
C SER A 21 -49.74 15.25 -24.58
N THR A 22 -50.12 14.04 -24.16
CA THR A 22 -50.46 12.88 -25.03
C THR A 22 -49.40 12.21 -25.94
N MET A 23 -48.96 11.00 -25.57
CA MET A 23 -49.36 9.71 -26.18
C MET A 23 -48.31 8.59 -25.96
N TYR A 24 -48.77 7.46 -25.42
CA TYR A 24 -48.12 6.15 -25.65
C TYR A 24 -48.69 5.54 -26.94
N PRO A 25 -47.87 4.79 -27.71
CA PRO A 25 -48.14 3.35 -27.76
C PRO A 25 -46.89 2.45 -27.69
N THR A 26 -47.17 1.14 -27.66
CA THR A 26 -46.31 -0.01 -27.35
C THR A 26 -45.21 -0.39 -28.35
N GLU A 27 -44.31 -1.24 -27.84
CA GLU A 27 -43.23 -1.99 -28.50
C GLU A 27 -43.32 -2.26 -30.01
N HIS A 28 -42.16 -2.15 -30.69
CA HIS A 28 -41.75 -3.15 -31.67
C HIS A 28 -40.23 -3.38 -31.65
N LYS A 29 -39.81 -4.65 -31.51
CA LYS A 29 -38.43 -5.10 -31.78
C LYS A 29 -38.03 -4.75 -33.21
N ARG A 30 -36.83 -4.18 -33.40
CA ARG A 30 -36.10 -4.30 -34.68
C ARG A 30 -34.61 -4.57 -34.47
N VAL A 31 -34.23 -5.82 -34.75
CA VAL A 31 -32.82 -6.21 -34.90
C VAL A 31 -32.34 -5.70 -36.26
N SER A 32 -31.35 -4.81 -36.26
CA SER A 32 -30.60 -4.34 -37.44
C SER A 32 -29.15 -4.14 -37.01
N GLN A 33 -28.31 -5.17 -37.15
CA GLN A 33 -27.28 -5.25 -38.21
C GLN A 33 -26.24 -4.10 -38.21
N LEU A 34 -25.00 -4.48 -37.87
CA LEU A 34 -23.78 -3.67 -37.97
C LEU A 34 -23.45 -3.34 -39.44
N PRO A 35 -23.01 -2.11 -39.76
CA PRO A 35 -22.15 -1.85 -40.91
C PRO A 35 -20.66 -2.12 -40.56
N PRO A 36 -19.85 -2.67 -41.48
CA PRO A 36 -18.44 -2.93 -41.25
C PRO A 36 -17.54 -1.74 -41.64
N GLY A 37 -16.43 -1.56 -40.91
CA GLY A 37 -15.21 -0.97 -41.46
C GLY A 37 -14.81 0.42 -40.96
N ALA A 38 -13.85 0.43 -40.03
CA ALA A 38 -12.63 1.25 -40.15
C ALA A 38 -11.56 0.63 -39.23
N ALA A 39 -10.49 0.09 -39.82
CA ALA A 39 -9.39 -0.49 -39.06
C ALA A 39 -8.42 0.62 -38.62
N THR A 40 -8.42 0.96 -37.34
CA THR A 40 -7.34 1.73 -36.72
C THR A 40 -6.40 0.75 -36.03
N PRO A 41 -5.14 0.56 -36.47
CA PRO A 41 -4.15 -0.22 -35.74
C PRO A 41 -3.66 0.60 -34.54
N GLY A 42 -4.53 0.79 -33.55
CA GLY A 42 -4.13 1.20 -32.22
C GLY A 42 -3.36 0.04 -31.61
N THR A 43 -2.02 0.12 -31.64
CA THR A 43 -1.16 -0.76 -30.86
C THR A 43 -1.36 -0.46 -29.38
N ALA A 44 -2.45 -1.01 -28.83
CA ALA A 44 -2.57 -1.24 -27.41
C ALA A 44 -1.47 -2.26 -27.04
N GLN A 45 -0.29 -1.73 -26.71
CA GLN A 45 0.71 -2.50 -25.98
C GLN A 45 0.05 -2.86 -24.66
N THR A 46 -0.47 -4.08 -24.58
CA THR A 46 -0.90 -4.69 -23.33
C THR A 46 0.34 -4.77 -22.46
N GLY A 47 0.54 -3.78 -21.59
CA GLY A 47 1.53 -3.85 -20.53
C GLY A 47 1.27 -5.14 -19.77
N ALA A 48 2.15 -6.12 -19.94
CA ALA A 48 1.99 -7.44 -19.35
C ALA A 48 2.17 -7.28 -17.84
N ARG A 49 1.04 -7.06 -17.15
CA ARG A 49 0.99 -6.90 -15.70
C ARG A 49 1.60 -8.15 -15.09
N HIS A 50 2.76 -7.99 -14.46
CA HIS A 50 3.56 -9.11 -13.98
C HIS A 50 2.97 -9.64 -12.65
N GLU A 51 1.80 -10.25 -12.72
CA GLU A 51 1.18 -10.91 -11.57
C GLU A 51 1.92 -12.22 -11.29
N LEU A 52 2.32 -12.42 -10.03
CA LEU A 52 3.05 -13.63 -9.64
C LEU A 52 2.15 -14.86 -9.78
N PRO A 53 2.61 -15.94 -10.43
CA PRO A 53 1.81 -17.14 -10.60
C PRO A 53 1.44 -17.70 -9.22
N SER A 54 0.15 -17.88 -9.00
CA SER A 54 -0.45 -18.19 -7.68
C SER A 54 -0.03 -19.55 -7.10
N ASN A 55 0.60 -20.41 -7.90
CA ASN A 55 1.16 -21.70 -7.52
C ASN A 55 2.69 -21.68 -7.30
N LEU A 56 3.37 -20.53 -7.43
CA LEU A 56 4.81 -20.45 -7.21
C LEU A 56 5.13 -20.87 -5.77
N GLN A 57 5.84 -21.98 -5.62
CA GLN A 57 6.40 -22.44 -4.35
C GLN A 57 7.92 -22.49 -4.48
N LEU A 58 8.57 -21.52 -3.85
CA LEU A 58 10.03 -21.50 -3.70
C LEU A 58 10.40 -22.16 -2.37
N SER A 59 11.41 -23.01 -2.42
CA SER A 59 12.11 -23.56 -1.26
C SER A 59 12.87 -22.48 -0.48
N ALA A 60 13.31 -22.81 0.74
CA ALA A 60 14.11 -21.89 1.54
C ALA A 60 15.43 -21.52 0.85
N ASP A 61 16.07 -22.46 0.16
CA ASP A 61 17.35 -22.25 -0.54
C ASP A 61 17.19 -21.36 -1.78
N GLU A 62 16.12 -21.55 -2.57
CA GLU A 62 15.77 -20.64 -3.67
C GLU A 62 15.47 -19.23 -3.16
N LEU A 63 14.72 -19.11 -2.06
CA LEU A 63 14.47 -17.82 -1.41
C LEU A 63 15.75 -17.17 -0.88
N MET A 64 16.74 -17.94 -0.42
CA MET A 64 18.05 -17.41 -0.04
C MET A 64 18.89 -16.98 -1.25
N SER A 65 18.82 -17.71 -2.36
CA SER A 65 19.45 -17.31 -3.63
C SER A 65 18.89 -15.99 -4.15
N VAL A 66 17.56 -15.86 -4.21
CA VAL A 66 16.88 -14.61 -4.61
C VAL A 66 17.23 -13.45 -3.66
N TRP A 67 17.27 -13.69 -2.35
CA TRP A 67 17.71 -12.67 -1.39
C TRP A 67 19.14 -12.16 -1.69
N GLY A 68 20.07 -13.08 -2.00
CA GLY A 68 21.44 -12.73 -2.35
C GLY A 68 21.55 -11.86 -3.61
N LYS A 69 20.64 -12.05 -4.57
CA LYS A 69 20.58 -11.27 -5.83
C LYS A 69 19.87 -9.92 -5.71
N VAL A 70 18.82 -9.81 -4.89
CA VAL A 70 17.93 -8.63 -4.86
C VAL A 70 17.88 -7.99 -3.47
N GLY A 71 17.63 -8.79 -2.43
CA GLY A 71 17.46 -8.31 -1.05
C GLY A 71 18.70 -7.57 -0.51
N VAL A 72 19.91 -8.05 -0.80
CA VAL A 72 21.17 -7.39 -0.39
C VAL A 72 21.27 -5.97 -0.98
N HIS A 73 20.90 -5.79 -2.24
CA HIS A 73 20.91 -4.47 -2.89
C HIS A 73 19.78 -3.58 -2.35
N LEU A 74 18.59 -4.12 -2.13
CA LEU A 74 17.46 -3.37 -1.59
C LEU A 74 17.70 -2.89 -0.14
N TYR A 75 18.35 -3.72 0.69
CA TYR A 75 18.87 -3.30 1.99
C TYR A 75 19.83 -2.12 1.85
N THR A 76 20.82 -2.22 0.96
CA THR A 76 21.85 -1.20 0.73
C THR A 76 21.24 0.14 0.26
N ALA A 77 20.31 0.09 -0.69
CA ALA A 77 19.55 1.23 -1.16
C ALA A 77 18.72 1.87 -0.04
N SER A 78 17.98 1.06 0.72
CA SER A 78 17.14 1.55 1.83
C SER A 78 17.93 2.22 2.94
N SER A 79 19.13 1.72 3.26
CA SER A 79 20.06 2.31 4.24
C SER A 79 20.60 3.66 3.77
N THR A 80 20.96 3.76 2.48
CA THR A 80 21.40 5.02 1.86
C THR A 80 20.28 6.07 1.86
N LEU A 81 19.05 5.67 1.51
CA LEU A 81 17.88 6.55 1.55
C LEU A 81 17.53 6.98 2.99
N TYR A 82 17.66 6.08 3.98
CA TYR A 82 17.48 6.41 5.39
C TYR A 82 18.44 7.52 5.84
N GLU A 83 19.73 7.40 5.52
CA GLU A 83 20.72 8.42 5.85
C GLU A 83 20.49 9.75 5.09
N ASN A 84 20.17 9.69 3.80
CA ASN A 84 19.88 10.87 2.98
C ASN A 84 18.61 11.60 3.41
N SER A 85 17.62 10.88 3.97
CA SER A 85 16.33 11.47 4.41
C SER A 85 16.47 12.58 5.46
N LYS A 86 17.63 12.66 6.13
CA LYS A 86 17.99 13.74 7.08
C LYS A 86 18.17 15.11 6.42
N LYS A 87 18.29 15.16 5.08
CA LYS A 87 18.56 16.36 4.29
C LYS A 87 17.62 16.57 3.10
N MET A 88 17.01 15.50 2.59
CA MET A 88 16.13 15.54 1.42
C MET A 88 14.89 14.67 1.62
N LEU A 89 13.78 15.06 1.00
CA LEU A 89 12.59 14.22 0.90
C LEU A 89 12.91 12.95 0.11
N VAL A 90 12.46 11.78 0.59
CA VAL A 90 12.52 10.52 -0.15
C VAL A 90 11.14 10.20 -0.73
N GLY A 91 11.08 10.03 -2.04
CA GLY A 91 9.83 9.80 -2.76
C GLY A 91 8.86 10.98 -2.60
N ASP A 92 7.65 10.67 -2.13
CA ASP A 92 6.59 11.62 -1.79
C ASP A 92 6.36 11.73 -0.26
N GLY A 93 7.26 11.14 0.56
CA GLY A 93 7.10 11.04 2.00
C GLY A 93 6.09 9.98 2.49
N THR A 94 5.44 9.25 1.59
CA THR A 94 4.58 8.11 1.96
C THR A 94 5.39 6.83 2.14
N TYR A 95 4.84 5.86 2.87
CA TYR A 95 5.43 4.52 2.99
C TYR A 95 5.69 3.88 1.61
N ASN A 96 4.74 3.97 0.69
CA ASN A 96 4.86 3.40 -0.65
C ASN A 96 5.89 4.15 -1.50
N GLY A 97 5.94 5.49 -1.39
CA GLY A 97 6.98 6.31 -2.01
C GLY A 97 8.39 5.92 -1.58
N PHE A 98 8.61 5.66 -0.29
CA PHE A 98 9.88 5.14 0.23
C PHE A 98 10.25 3.78 -0.40
N ILE A 99 9.32 2.81 -0.44
CA ILE A 99 9.54 1.51 -1.09
C ILE A 99 9.90 1.68 -2.57
N ARG A 100 9.13 2.48 -3.32
CA ARG A 100 9.38 2.74 -4.75
C ARG A 100 10.74 3.42 -4.98
N SER A 101 11.13 4.36 -4.13
CA SER A 101 12.46 4.99 -4.20
C SER A 101 13.57 3.95 -3.99
N ALA A 102 13.45 3.05 -3.00
CA ALA A 102 14.46 2.03 -2.77
C ALA A 102 14.52 0.98 -3.91
N MET A 103 13.37 0.57 -4.44
CA MET A 103 13.27 -0.37 -5.57
C MET A 103 13.90 0.17 -6.87
N ARG A 104 13.82 1.48 -7.12
CA ARG A 104 14.42 2.12 -8.32
C ARG A 104 15.94 2.05 -8.36
N GLU A 105 16.59 1.95 -7.20
CA GLU A 105 18.05 1.78 -7.09
C GLU A 105 18.49 0.32 -7.28
N VAL A 106 17.57 -0.62 -7.55
CA VAL A 106 17.84 -2.06 -7.69
C VAL A 106 17.33 -2.54 -9.06
N PRO A 107 18.14 -2.44 -10.13
CA PRO A 107 17.69 -2.67 -11.51
C PRO A 107 17.13 -4.06 -11.82
N ASN A 108 17.48 -5.07 -11.01
CA ASN A 108 17.03 -6.45 -11.15
C ASN A 108 15.86 -6.81 -10.23
N ALA A 109 15.31 -5.86 -9.46
CA ALA A 109 14.13 -6.09 -8.64
C ALA A 109 12.86 -6.15 -9.49
N LEU A 110 12.06 -7.21 -9.33
CA LEU A 110 10.75 -7.31 -9.96
C LEU A 110 9.81 -6.23 -9.40
N VAL A 111 9.54 -5.21 -10.21
CA VAL A 111 8.54 -4.18 -9.91
C VAL A 111 7.16 -4.73 -10.22
N VAL A 112 6.37 -5.01 -9.18
CA VAL A 112 5.03 -5.58 -9.33
C VAL A 112 3.98 -4.45 -9.29
N ASP A 113 3.27 -4.23 -10.39
CA ASP A 113 2.14 -3.29 -10.48
C ASP A 113 0.83 -3.87 -9.89
N THR A 114 0.92 -4.36 -8.65
CA THR A 114 -0.17 -4.91 -7.85
C THR A 114 -0.69 -3.91 -6.81
N PRO A 115 -1.82 -4.21 -6.12
CA PRO A 115 -2.20 -3.52 -4.89
C PRO A 115 -1.03 -3.40 -3.91
N ALA A 116 -1.06 -2.40 -3.02
CA ALA A 116 0.02 -2.01 -2.10
C ALA A 116 0.33 -3.02 -0.98
N ASP A 117 -0.05 -4.27 -1.19
CA ASP A 117 -0.16 -5.36 -0.23
C ASP A 117 0.75 -6.54 -0.59
N THR A 118 1.34 -6.54 -1.78
CA THR A 118 2.16 -7.64 -2.33
C THR A 118 3.40 -7.08 -3.03
N TYR A 119 4.59 -7.48 -2.56
CA TYR A 119 5.88 -6.99 -3.05
C TYR A 119 6.84 -8.12 -3.48
N GLY A 120 6.32 -9.31 -3.73
CA GLY A 120 7.11 -10.50 -4.01
C GLY A 120 6.58 -11.73 -3.31
N TYR A 121 7.46 -12.68 -3.01
CA TYR A 121 7.10 -13.94 -2.36
C TYR A 121 6.84 -13.75 -0.86
N LEU A 122 5.66 -14.18 -0.37
CA LEU A 122 5.32 -14.11 1.06
C LEU A 122 6.18 -15.08 1.88
N VAL A 123 7.19 -14.56 2.59
CA VAL A 123 8.12 -15.31 3.44
C VAL A 123 7.53 -15.58 4.82
N TYR A 124 6.93 -14.56 5.44
CA TYR A 124 6.34 -14.62 6.77
C TYR A 124 4.94 -14.02 6.78
N HIS A 125 4.01 -14.64 7.52
CA HIS A 125 2.69 -14.08 7.77
C HIS A 125 2.23 -14.45 9.18
N GLN A 126 1.76 -13.46 9.92
CA GLN A 126 1.18 -13.59 11.25
C GLN A 126 -0.06 -12.69 11.36
N ASN A 127 -1.09 -13.16 12.06
CA ASN A 127 -2.29 -12.41 12.40
C ASN A 127 -2.53 -12.53 13.92
N GLY A 128 -2.50 -11.41 14.63
CA GLY A 128 -2.43 -11.40 16.10
C GLY A 128 -1.24 -12.23 16.59
N ALA A 129 -1.48 -13.13 17.55
CA ALA A 129 -0.47 -14.08 18.03
C ALA A 129 -0.26 -15.31 17.10
N SER A 130 -1.08 -15.49 16.06
CA SER A 130 -1.10 -16.71 15.26
C SER A 130 -0.27 -16.59 13.98
N VAL A 131 0.81 -17.38 13.89
CA VAL A 131 1.65 -17.48 12.70
C VAL A 131 0.96 -18.35 11.65
N GLN A 132 0.76 -17.80 10.45
CA GLN A 132 0.09 -18.44 9.31
C GLN A 132 1.08 -18.99 8.27
N LYS A 133 2.26 -18.36 8.11
CA LYS A 133 3.29 -18.80 7.16
C LYS A 133 4.70 -18.50 7.68
N ARG A 134 5.62 -19.45 7.50
CA ARG A 134 7.08 -19.30 7.58
C ARG A 134 7.70 -20.15 6.45
N ALA A 135 8.17 -19.53 5.38
CA ALA A 135 8.79 -20.22 4.24
C ALA A 135 10.31 -20.06 4.16
N SER A 136 10.86 -19.02 4.77
CA SER A 136 12.29 -18.75 4.90
C SER A 136 12.51 -17.88 6.15
N GLU A 137 13.76 -17.67 6.55
CA GLU A 137 14.08 -16.65 7.54
C GLU A 137 13.83 -15.24 6.99
N ILE A 138 13.47 -14.31 7.87
CA ILE A 138 13.33 -12.89 7.54
C ILE A 138 14.72 -12.28 7.42
N MET A 139 15.03 -11.64 6.30
CA MET A 139 16.34 -11.10 6.00
C MET A 139 16.33 -9.58 5.79
N PRO A 140 17.43 -8.86 6.05
CA PRO A 140 17.57 -7.46 5.66
C PRO A 140 17.31 -7.28 4.16
N GLY A 141 16.52 -6.28 3.80
CA GLY A 141 16.07 -6.04 2.43
C GLY A 141 14.71 -6.65 2.08
N ASP A 142 14.17 -7.59 2.88
CA ASP A 142 12.77 -8.01 2.71
C ASP A 142 11.81 -6.84 3.03
N ILE A 143 10.63 -6.80 2.41
CA ILE A 143 9.62 -5.76 2.61
C ILE A 143 8.59 -6.20 3.64
N VAL A 144 8.32 -5.34 4.64
CA VAL A 144 7.32 -5.53 5.69
C VAL A 144 6.01 -4.82 5.31
N PHE A 145 4.88 -5.45 5.61
CA PHE A 145 3.54 -4.87 5.58
C PHE A 145 2.86 -5.07 6.94
N LEU A 146 2.27 -4.00 7.48
CA LEU A 146 1.42 -4.05 8.68
C LEU A 146 0.05 -3.41 8.44
N ALA A 147 -1.02 -4.08 8.88
CA ALA A 147 -2.38 -3.54 8.85
C ALA A 147 -3.10 -3.82 10.18
N ASP A 148 -3.72 -2.78 10.76
CA ASP A 148 -4.37 -2.77 12.09
C ASP A 148 -3.55 -3.41 13.22
N ALA A 149 -2.22 -3.33 13.12
CA ALA A 149 -1.28 -4.08 13.95
C ALA A 149 -1.11 -3.41 15.32
N LYS A 150 -1.53 -4.13 16.36
CA LYS A 150 -1.46 -3.67 17.76
C LYS A 150 -0.46 -4.49 18.56
N PHE A 151 0.66 -3.88 18.89
CA PHE A 151 1.71 -4.45 19.72
C PHE A 151 1.53 -4.04 21.17
N LYS A 152 1.62 -5.00 22.10
CA LYS A 152 1.65 -4.75 23.54
C LYS A 152 2.69 -5.66 24.21
N GLY A 153 3.65 -5.05 24.89
CA GLY A 153 4.75 -5.74 25.55
C GLY A 153 5.42 -4.87 26.61
N HIS A 154 6.64 -5.23 27.01
CA HIS A 154 7.43 -4.49 28.00
C HIS A 154 8.83 -4.14 27.46
N LYS A 155 9.28 -2.92 27.76
CA LYS A 155 10.65 -2.46 27.54
C LYS A 155 11.30 -2.25 28.91
N GLY A 156 11.95 -3.30 29.42
CA GLY A 156 12.37 -3.35 30.82
C GLY A 156 11.12 -3.40 31.72
N LEU A 157 11.05 -2.50 32.71
CA LEU A 157 9.88 -2.40 33.60
C LEU A 157 8.69 -1.65 32.97
N GLN A 158 8.92 -0.86 31.91
CA GLN A 158 7.88 -0.02 31.31
C GLN A 158 7.04 -0.82 30.31
N ALA A 159 5.73 -0.90 30.54
CA ALA A 159 4.79 -1.44 29.56
C ALA A 159 4.68 -0.49 28.37
N TYR A 160 4.48 -1.03 27.16
CA TYR A 160 4.20 -0.24 25.97
C TYR A 160 3.01 -0.80 25.19
N SER A 161 2.30 0.10 24.51
CA SER A 161 1.26 -0.24 23.54
C SER A 161 1.49 0.62 22.30
N GLN A 162 1.65 -0.02 21.15
CA GLN A 162 1.81 0.64 19.86
C GLN A 162 0.72 0.12 18.92
N HIS A 163 0.03 1.01 18.21
CA HIS A 163 -0.96 0.65 17.19
C HIS A 163 -0.55 1.35 15.90
N VAL A 164 -0.34 0.57 14.85
CA VAL A 164 0.05 1.05 13.51
C VAL A 164 -0.83 0.38 12.46
N GLY A 165 -0.84 0.88 11.22
CA GLY A 165 -1.64 0.26 10.17
C GLY A 165 -3.12 0.64 10.18
N THR A 166 -3.50 1.74 10.86
CA THR A 166 -4.90 2.07 11.21
C THR A 166 -5.56 3.05 10.25
N GLY A 167 -6.84 2.83 9.93
CA GLY A 167 -7.65 3.74 9.11
C GLY A 167 -7.67 3.38 7.62
N VAL A 168 -8.44 4.14 6.83
CA VAL A 168 -8.58 3.91 5.38
C VAL A 168 -7.24 4.21 4.69
N GLY A 169 -6.70 3.23 3.97
CA GLY A 169 -5.35 3.32 3.38
C GLY A 169 -4.20 3.28 4.40
N GLY A 170 -4.48 2.98 5.67
CA GLY A 170 -3.55 3.18 6.78
C GLY A 170 -2.39 2.19 6.90
N SER A 171 -2.21 1.24 5.97
CA SER A 171 -1.18 0.20 6.03
C SER A 171 0.24 0.77 6.09
N VAL A 172 1.07 0.23 6.98
CA VAL A 172 2.49 0.58 7.06
C VAL A 172 3.30 -0.33 6.14
N LEU A 173 4.21 0.27 5.37
CA LEU A 173 5.23 -0.44 4.60
C LEU A 173 6.62 0.02 5.02
N GLY A 174 7.58 -0.90 4.98
CA GLY A 174 8.98 -0.59 5.20
C GLY A 174 9.91 -1.73 4.77
N ILE A 175 11.21 -1.51 4.85
CA ILE A 175 12.25 -2.49 4.47
C ILE A 175 12.96 -2.96 5.73
N VAL A 176 13.13 -4.27 5.89
CA VAL A 176 13.86 -4.86 7.02
C VAL A 176 15.31 -4.37 6.98
N SER A 177 15.76 -3.78 8.09
CA SER A 177 17.17 -3.41 8.29
C SER A 177 17.91 -4.41 9.17
N GLU A 178 17.21 -5.08 10.08
CA GLU A 178 17.76 -6.08 10.99
C GLU A 178 16.65 -7.05 11.42
N PHE A 179 16.97 -8.34 11.57
CA PHE A 179 16.12 -9.28 12.27
C PHE A 179 16.92 -9.95 13.38
N GLU A 180 16.34 -10.00 14.58
CA GLU A 180 16.90 -10.69 15.75
C GLU A 180 16.01 -11.91 16.09
N PRO A 181 16.26 -13.11 15.52
CA PRO A 181 15.38 -14.27 15.70
C PRO A 181 15.14 -14.63 17.17
N LYS A 182 16.21 -14.59 17.99
CA LYS A 182 16.17 -14.89 19.44
C LYS A 182 15.28 -13.93 20.25
N LYS A 183 14.96 -12.74 19.73
CA LYS A 183 14.10 -11.74 20.36
C LYS A 183 12.78 -11.55 19.63
N SER A 184 12.54 -12.35 18.57
CA SER A 184 11.40 -12.22 17.66
C SER A 184 11.20 -10.77 17.20
N LYS A 185 12.29 -10.05 16.91
CA LYS A 185 12.27 -8.59 16.72
C LYS A 185 12.81 -8.20 15.35
N VAL A 186 11.98 -7.51 14.57
CA VAL A 186 12.32 -6.93 13.27
C VAL A 186 12.57 -5.43 13.45
N LYS A 187 13.68 -4.91 12.91
CA LYS A 187 13.91 -3.47 12.72
C LYS A 187 13.63 -3.13 11.26
N VAL A 188 12.94 -2.02 11.04
CA VAL A 188 12.38 -1.63 9.74
C VAL A 188 12.73 -0.17 9.45
N TYR A 189 13.22 0.12 8.26
CA TYR A 189 13.23 1.48 7.71
C TYR A 189 11.87 1.77 7.08
N GLN A 190 11.23 2.88 7.46
CA GLN A 190 9.91 3.26 6.94
C GLN A 190 9.80 4.78 6.84
N ALA A 191 8.92 5.27 5.97
CA ALA A 191 8.62 6.70 5.91
C ALA A 191 8.00 7.18 7.23
N ASN A 192 8.53 8.26 7.78
CA ASN A 192 8.03 8.87 9.00
C ASN A 192 6.68 9.56 8.72
N GLN A 193 5.64 9.25 9.50
CA GLN A 193 4.30 9.83 9.36
C GLN A 193 3.95 10.82 10.48
N HIS A 194 4.92 11.23 11.31
CA HIS A 194 4.71 12.30 12.28
C HIS A 194 4.58 13.64 11.55
N VAL A 195 3.60 14.45 11.94
CA VAL A 195 3.31 15.75 11.31
C VAL A 195 4.56 16.63 11.32
N GLY A 196 4.94 17.13 10.14
CA GLY A 196 6.15 17.96 9.95
C GLY A 196 7.47 17.19 9.83
N GLN A 197 7.47 15.84 9.88
CA GLN A 197 8.67 15.03 9.71
C GLN A 197 8.59 14.15 8.45
N GLN A 198 9.04 14.69 7.32
CA GLN A 198 9.08 13.95 6.04
C GLN A 198 10.42 13.20 5.84
N THR A 199 10.86 12.49 6.87
CA THR A 199 12.11 11.71 6.87
C THR A 199 11.81 10.21 6.76
N VAL A 200 12.86 9.38 6.75
CA VAL A 200 12.74 7.93 6.98
C VAL A 200 13.17 7.66 8.42
N GLU A 201 12.39 6.87 9.15
CA GLU A 201 12.69 6.47 10.53
C GLU A 201 13.08 4.99 10.61
N SER A 202 13.67 4.59 11.76
CA SER A 202 14.02 3.20 12.04
C SER A 202 13.21 2.69 13.24
N VAL A 203 12.21 1.85 12.95
CA VAL A 203 11.23 1.35 13.94
C VAL A 203 11.49 -0.11 14.25
N SER A 204 11.23 -0.54 15.49
CA SER A 204 11.40 -1.93 15.91
C SER A 204 10.07 -2.54 16.34
N TYR A 205 9.70 -3.66 15.71
CA TYR A 205 8.52 -4.45 16.03
C TYR A 205 8.93 -5.78 16.65
N ARG A 206 8.31 -6.15 17.79
CA ARG A 206 8.44 -7.47 18.41
C ARG A 206 7.23 -8.30 18.00
N LEU A 207 7.45 -9.36 17.24
CA LEU A 207 6.38 -10.16 16.64
C LEU A 207 5.56 -10.91 17.71
N ASP A 208 6.20 -11.33 18.81
CA ASP A 208 5.53 -11.98 19.95
C ASP A 208 4.62 -11.00 20.75
N ASP A 209 4.85 -9.69 20.61
CA ASP A 209 4.03 -8.66 21.24
C ASP A 209 2.80 -8.28 20.40
N LEU A 210 2.65 -8.80 19.17
CA LEU A 210 1.49 -8.56 18.31
C LEU A 210 0.23 -9.23 18.89
N LYS A 211 -0.79 -8.43 19.21
CA LYS A 211 -2.06 -8.90 19.81
C LYS A 211 -3.20 -8.95 18.81
N THR A 212 -3.29 -7.96 17.91
CA THR A 212 -4.29 -7.91 16.82
C THR A 212 -3.65 -7.37 15.55
N GLY A 213 -4.29 -7.59 14.41
CA GLY A 213 -3.84 -7.13 13.11
C GLY A 213 -2.81 -8.03 12.45
N VAL A 214 -2.40 -7.63 11.25
CA VAL A 214 -1.62 -8.44 10.32
C VAL A 214 -0.18 -7.94 10.25
N PHE A 215 0.77 -8.87 10.25
CA PHE A 215 2.17 -8.65 9.93
C PHE A 215 2.60 -9.61 8.81
N LYS A 216 3.09 -9.08 7.69
CA LYS A 216 3.60 -9.85 6.55
C LYS A 216 5.01 -9.42 6.20
N VAL A 217 5.80 -10.35 5.67
CA VAL A 217 7.12 -10.09 5.09
C VAL A 217 7.19 -10.71 3.70
N PHE A 218 7.63 -9.92 2.74
CA PHE A 218 7.78 -10.28 1.33
C PHE A 218 9.24 -10.24 0.92
N ARG A 219 9.71 -11.29 0.25
CA ARG A 219 10.97 -11.27 -0.48
C ARG A 219 10.74 -10.79 -1.89
N VAL A 220 11.36 -9.66 -2.23
CA VAL A 220 11.35 -9.15 -3.60
C VAL A 220 12.05 -10.15 -4.50
N LEU A 221 11.43 -10.45 -5.63
CA LEU A 221 11.92 -11.42 -6.61
C LEU A 221 12.79 -10.72 -7.67
N GLU A 222 13.54 -11.49 -8.44
CA GLU A 222 14.24 -10.98 -9.62
C GLU A 222 13.28 -10.85 -10.81
N ALA A 223 13.57 -9.90 -11.70
CA ALA A 223 12.82 -9.62 -12.94
C ALA A 223 13.28 -10.48 -14.14
#